data_AF-A0A7X6TLA7-F1
#
_entry.id   AF-A0A7X6TLA7-F1
#
_cell.length_a   1.000
_cell.length_b   1.000
_cell.length_c   1.000
_cell.angle_alpha   90.00
_cell.angle_beta   90.00
_cell.angle_gamma   90.00
#
_symmetry.space_group_name_H-M   'P 1'
#
loop_
_entity.id
_entity.type
_entity.pdbx_description
1 polymer ?
#
loop_
_entity_poly.entity_id
_entity_poly.type
_entity_poly.pdbx_seq_one_letter_code
_entity_poly.pdbx_strand_id
1 'polypeptide(L)'
;MQHSNSLTISSSNNSVITSGDEFFLLLLNDAVVTLAGNIRVESGSKTAAVYVEKSRFILSENAVINSKASNLGIYCDDKGRVNVYGGSLNVSSPDSKDHYAIYAKNSSTVYIGDGNIKMVGKGDNVGVGGLDSTISIAGGKISIEGSPAYGLYSENSSVFVSGGEISAVGKSSAVGIQLLKSKLNMSGGSISATADGNGWGIKTEDDCELYIDSISPKIPVSPEKQVALPW
;
A
#
# COMPACT_ATOMS: atom_id res chain seq x y z
N MET A 1 -2.40 -3.54 30.24
CA MET A 1 -2.30 -2.63 29.08
C MET A 1 -0.85 -2.27 28.94
N GLN A 2 -0.15 -2.83 27.96
CA GLN A 2 1.23 -2.45 27.66
C GLN A 2 1.13 -1.21 26.78
N HIS A 3 1.61 -0.07 27.28
CA HIS A 3 1.62 1.18 26.52
C HIS A 3 2.64 1.04 25.40
N SER A 4 2.18 0.77 24.17
CA SER A 4 2.99 0.95 22.97
C SER A 4 3.26 2.44 22.79
N ASN A 5 4.42 2.92 23.26
CA ASN A 5 4.84 4.29 23.02
C ASN A 5 5.03 4.47 21.51
N SER A 6 4.29 5.41 20.93
CA SER A 6 4.44 5.73 19.50
C SER A 6 5.74 6.48 19.28
N LEU A 7 6.57 6.02 18.34
CA LEU A 7 7.75 6.74 17.86
C LEU A 7 7.39 7.53 16.62
N THR A 8 7.72 8.82 16.59
CA THR A 8 7.63 9.63 15.37
C THR A 8 9.02 10.02 14.91
N ILE A 9 9.36 9.63 13.68
CA ILE A 9 10.56 10.05 12.97
C ILE A 9 10.13 11.17 12.02
N SER A 10 10.53 12.40 12.31
CA SER A 10 10.16 13.58 11.52
C SER A 10 11.33 14.54 11.36
N SER A 11 11.30 15.32 10.27
CA SER A 11 12.25 16.39 10.03
C SER A 11 11.57 17.53 9.27
N SER A 12 11.78 18.76 9.70
CA SER A 12 11.42 19.95 8.90
C SER A 12 12.44 20.24 7.81
N ASN A 13 13.66 19.71 7.93
CA ASN A 13 14.74 19.83 6.95
C ASN A 13 14.68 18.69 5.94
N ASN A 14 15.31 18.87 4.78
CA ASN A 14 15.53 17.80 3.82
C ASN A 14 16.55 16.81 4.39
N SER A 15 16.07 15.79 5.09
CA SER A 15 16.88 14.75 5.69
C SER A 15 16.88 13.50 4.81
N VAL A 16 18.05 12.89 4.64
CA VAL A 16 18.19 11.62 3.92
C VAL A 16 18.65 10.55 4.89
N ILE A 17 17.91 9.44 4.96
CA ILE A 17 18.30 8.24 5.70
C ILE A 17 18.57 7.13 4.67
N THR A 18 19.75 6.53 4.74
CA THR A 18 20.11 5.40 3.87
C THR A 18 20.13 4.12 4.69
N SER A 19 19.44 3.08 4.23
CA SER A 19 19.55 1.72 4.80
C SER A 19 20.29 0.80 3.83
N GLY A 20 21.05 -0.15 4.37
CA GLY A 20 21.73 -1.19 3.59
C GLY A 20 20.78 -2.30 3.13
N ASP A 21 21.31 -3.51 3.04
CA ASP A 21 20.60 -4.71 2.53
C ASP A 21 19.44 -5.18 3.43
N GLU A 22 19.38 -4.69 4.67
CA GLU A 22 18.33 -4.98 5.65
C GLU A 22 17.20 -3.93 5.62
N PHE A 23 16.10 -4.23 6.32
CA PHE A 23 14.99 -3.30 6.50
C PHE A 23 15.48 -1.95 7.05
N PHE A 24 14.95 -0.85 6.52
CA PHE A 24 15.05 0.46 7.18
C PHE A 24 14.34 0.42 8.54
N LEU A 25 13.15 -0.19 8.58
CA LEU A 25 12.39 -0.40 9.82
C LEU A 25 11.92 -1.85 9.93
N LEU A 26 12.23 -2.46 11.07
CA LEU A 26 11.70 -3.75 11.53
C LEU A 26 10.80 -3.48 12.74
N LEU A 27 9.48 -3.54 12.53
CA LEU A 27 8.49 -3.26 13.56
C LEU A 27 7.86 -4.56 14.07
N LEU A 28 8.10 -4.86 15.34
CA LEU A 28 7.63 -6.08 16.01
C LEU A 28 6.94 -5.69 17.33
N ASN A 29 6.02 -6.55 17.78
CA ASN A 29 5.47 -6.53 19.14
C ASN A 29 4.82 -5.18 19.55
N ASP A 30 3.74 -4.83 18.87
CA ASP A 30 2.91 -3.64 19.13
C ASP A 30 3.62 -2.30 18.92
N ALA A 31 4.75 -2.28 18.19
CA ALA A 31 5.42 -1.04 17.84
C ALA A 31 4.51 -0.16 16.97
N VAL A 32 4.50 1.16 17.24
CA VAL A 32 3.81 2.15 16.40
C VAL A 32 4.83 3.18 15.97
N VAL A 33 5.10 3.26 14.66
CA VAL A 33 6.07 4.19 14.10
C VAL A 33 5.44 5.05 13.00
N THR A 34 5.58 6.36 13.14
CA THR A 34 5.22 7.35 12.10
C THR A 34 6.47 7.90 11.44
N LEU A 35 6.52 7.86 10.11
CA LEU A 35 7.46 8.60 9.28
C LEU A 35 6.75 9.82 8.69
N ALA A 36 7.28 11.01 8.99
CA ALA A 36 6.65 12.30 8.65
C ALA A 36 7.70 13.34 8.24
N GLY A 37 7.23 14.50 7.77
CA GLY A 37 8.06 15.64 7.37
C GLY A 37 8.85 15.41 6.09
N ASN A 38 9.89 16.21 5.90
CA ASN A 38 10.74 16.24 4.72
C ASN A 38 11.87 15.18 4.80
N ILE A 39 11.52 13.95 5.17
CA ILE A 39 12.45 12.82 5.22
C ILE A 39 12.39 12.05 3.91
N ARG A 40 13.55 11.73 3.34
CA ARG A 40 13.71 10.76 2.27
C ARG A 40 14.50 9.55 2.77
N VAL A 41 13.91 8.37 2.65
CA VAL A 41 14.57 7.09 2.90
C VAL A 41 15.04 6.52 1.56
N GLU A 42 16.32 6.17 1.47
CA GLU A 42 16.89 5.41 0.36
C GLU A 42 17.23 4.01 0.88
N SER A 43 16.36 3.04 0.61
CA SER A 43 16.53 1.67 1.09
C SER A 43 17.21 0.79 0.04
N GLY A 44 18.29 0.13 0.48
CA GLY A 44 18.97 -0.93 -0.26
C GLY A 44 18.42 -2.32 0.01
N SER A 45 17.33 -2.46 0.76
CA SER A 45 16.83 -3.78 1.15
C SER A 45 16.45 -4.62 -0.05
N LYS A 46 16.80 -5.91 0.00
CA LYS A 46 16.43 -6.91 -1.02
C LYS A 46 15.05 -7.51 -0.78
N THR A 47 14.49 -7.30 0.41
CA THR A 47 13.19 -7.85 0.81
C THR A 47 12.14 -6.75 0.86
N ALA A 48 12.25 -5.84 1.83
CA ALA A 48 11.36 -4.70 2.00
C ALA A 48 12.07 -3.50 2.63
N ALA A 49 11.65 -2.27 2.34
CA ALA A 49 12.14 -1.12 3.11
C ALA A 49 11.61 -1.15 4.55
N VAL A 50 10.34 -1.57 4.74
CA VAL A 50 9.71 -1.65 6.06
C VAL A 50 9.05 -3.01 6.23
N TYR A 51 9.32 -3.69 7.35
CA TYR A 51 8.61 -4.89 7.79
C TYR A 51 7.75 -4.58 9.03
N VAL A 52 6.50 -5.02 9.01
CA VAL A 52 5.51 -4.76 10.05
C VAL A 52 4.85 -6.08 10.46
N GLU A 53 5.09 -6.52 11.70
CA GLU A 53 4.44 -7.69 12.29
C GLU A 53 3.84 -7.33 13.64
N LYS A 54 2.55 -7.63 13.84
CA LYS A 54 1.80 -7.26 15.06
C LYS A 54 2.03 -5.80 15.48
N SER A 55 2.20 -4.91 14.52
CA SER A 55 2.69 -3.53 14.72
C SER A 55 1.98 -2.58 13.77
N ARG A 56 2.25 -1.27 13.87
CA ARG A 56 1.69 -0.25 12.98
C ARG A 56 2.79 0.64 12.42
N PHE A 57 2.82 0.76 11.09
CA PHE A 57 3.59 1.76 10.38
C PHE A 57 2.67 2.83 9.78
N ILE A 58 3.06 4.10 9.91
CA ILE A 58 2.33 5.24 9.38
C ILE A 58 3.26 6.06 8.48
N LEU A 59 2.90 6.21 7.20
CA LEU A 59 3.52 7.15 6.27
C LEU A 59 2.65 8.39 6.15
N SER A 60 3.23 9.57 6.31
CA SER A 60 2.47 10.83 6.36
C SER A 60 3.25 12.03 5.82
N GLU A 61 2.52 13.14 5.65
CA GLU A 61 3.06 14.43 5.23
C GLU A 61 3.85 14.35 3.91
N ASN A 62 5.11 14.77 3.90
CA ASN A 62 5.96 14.79 2.70
C ASN A 62 7.01 13.68 2.70
N ALA A 63 6.91 12.71 3.62
CA ALA A 63 7.93 11.69 3.76
C ALA A 63 7.98 10.81 2.52
N VAL A 64 9.19 10.47 2.08
CA VAL A 64 9.42 9.65 0.89
C VAL A 64 10.20 8.41 1.25
N ILE A 65 9.74 7.24 0.82
CA ILE A 65 10.51 6.00 0.86
C ILE A 65 10.80 5.58 -0.57
N ASN A 66 12.08 5.50 -0.91
CA ASN A 66 12.57 4.94 -2.16
C ASN A 66 13.15 3.55 -1.89
N SER A 67 12.51 2.51 -2.42
CA SER A 67 12.95 1.13 -2.30
C SER A 67 13.42 0.62 -3.67
N LYS A 68 14.75 0.55 -3.87
CA LYS A 68 15.35 0.46 -5.22
C LYS A 68 15.83 -0.94 -5.64
N ALA A 69 15.76 -1.92 -4.74
CA ALA A 69 16.28 -3.27 -4.96
C ALA A 69 15.42 -4.37 -4.32
N SER A 70 14.20 -4.04 -3.92
CA SER A 70 13.35 -4.89 -3.10
C SER A 70 12.24 -5.52 -3.92
N ASN A 71 11.88 -6.76 -3.60
CA ASN A 71 10.62 -7.33 -4.06
C ASN A 71 9.41 -6.56 -3.51
N LEU A 72 9.55 -5.96 -2.32
CA LEU A 72 8.47 -5.33 -1.58
C LEU A 72 8.84 -3.90 -1.15
N GLY A 73 7.94 -2.93 -1.21
CA GLY A 73 8.18 -1.63 -0.53
C GLY A 73 7.99 -1.76 0.97
N ILE A 74 6.77 -2.15 1.35
CA ILE A 74 6.36 -2.41 2.72
C ILE A 74 5.77 -3.81 2.79
N TYR A 75 6.30 -4.64 3.70
CA TYR A 75 5.79 -5.97 3.97
C TYR A 75 5.10 -5.99 5.33
N CYS A 76 3.83 -6.39 5.34
CA CYS A 76 2.96 -6.39 6.50
C CYS A 76 2.40 -7.79 6.74
N ASP A 77 2.76 -8.41 7.85
CA ASP A 77 2.41 -9.79 8.19
C ASP A 77 1.80 -9.88 9.60
N ASP A 78 1.12 -10.99 9.89
CA ASP A 78 0.52 -11.37 11.17
C ASP A 78 -0.03 -10.18 11.97
N LYS A 79 -1.20 -9.68 11.52
CA LYS A 79 -1.92 -8.56 12.14
C LYS A 79 -1.15 -7.22 12.14
N GLY A 80 -0.16 -7.08 11.28
CA GLY A 80 0.48 -5.80 11.00
C GLY A 80 -0.51 -4.79 10.41
N ARG A 81 -0.19 -3.49 10.54
CA ARG A 81 -1.01 -2.39 10.03
C ARG A 81 -0.15 -1.36 9.30
N VAL A 82 -0.56 -1.00 8.10
CA VAL A 82 0.06 0.08 7.32
C VAL A 82 -0.98 1.15 7.06
N ASN A 83 -0.68 2.39 7.45
CA ASN A 83 -1.52 3.54 7.19
C ASN A 83 -0.74 4.57 6.36
N VAL A 84 -1.27 4.95 5.20
CA VAL A 84 -0.73 6.01 4.36
C VAL A 84 -1.69 7.18 4.40
N TYR A 85 -1.27 8.27 5.04
CA TYR A 85 -2.03 9.52 5.16
C TYR A 85 -1.38 10.67 4.38
N GLY A 86 -0.33 10.38 3.62
CA GLY A 86 0.48 11.33 2.87
C GLY A 86 1.78 10.67 2.41
N GLY A 87 2.71 11.48 1.92
CA GLY A 87 4.03 11.04 1.51
C GLY A 87 4.03 10.26 0.20
N SER A 88 5.19 9.67 -0.11
CA SER A 88 5.38 8.85 -1.30
C SER A 88 6.14 7.57 -1.00
N LEU A 89 5.60 6.44 -1.43
CA LEU A 89 6.31 5.17 -1.49
C LEU A 89 6.64 4.89 -2.96
N ASN A 90 7.93 4.93 -3.30
CA ASN A 90 8.41 4.64 -4.64
C ASN A 90 9.19 3.33 -4.59
N VAL A 91 8.66 2.31 -5.27
CA VAL A 91 9.31 1.00 -5.36
C VAL A 91 9.76 0.78 -6.78
N SER A 92 11.01 0.37 -6.93
CA SER A 92 11.52 -0.10 -8.20
C SER A 92 12.22 -1.43 -8.03
N SER A 93 11.84 -2.42 -8.83
CA SER A 93 12.55 -3.69 -8.88
C SER A 93 13.14 -3.93 -10.28
N PRO A 94 14.44 -4.23 -10.38
CA PRO A 94 15.07 -4.54 -11.65
C PRO A 94 14.78 -5.97 -12.14
N ASP A 95 14.21 -6.82 -11.30
CA ASP A 95 14.02 -8.24 -11.61
C ASP A 95 12.61 -8.54 -12.16
N SER A 96 12.42 -9.78 -12.66
CA SER A 96 11.21 -10.21 -13.35
C SER A 96 10.27 -11.08 -12.49
N LYS A 97 10.39 -11.05 -11.15
CA LYS A 97 9.51 -11.77 -10.23
C LYS A 97 8.27 -10.95 -9.85
N ASP A 98 7.43 -11.50 -8.98
CA ASP A 98 6.31 -10.80 -8.37
C ASP A 98 6.83 -9.74 -7.40
N HIS A 99 6.31 -8.54 -7.54
CA HIS A 99 6.70 -7.39 -6.76
C HIS A 99 5.48 -6.68 -6.19
N TYR A 100 5.65 -6.08 -5.01
CA TYR A 100 4.56 -5.36 -4.35
C TYR A 100 5.04 -4.03 -3.79
N ALA A 101 4.32 -2.92 -4.03
CA ALA A 101 4.64 -1.71 -3.31
C ALA A 101 4.28 -1.88 -1.82
N ILE A 102 3.08 -2.38 -1.55
CA ILE A 102 2.66 -2.82 -0.21
C ILE A 102 2.11 -4.24 -0.32
N TYR A 103 2.59 -5.15 0.51
CA TYR A 103 2.06 -6.52 0.60
C TYR A 103 1.58 -6.81 2.02
N ALA A 104 0.30 -7.15 2.17
CA ALA A 104 -0.33 -7.45 3.45
C ALA A 104 -0.85 -8.89 3.48
N LYS A 105 -0.54 -9.62 4.56
CA LYS A 105 -1.04 -10.98 4.75
C LYS A 105 -1.36 -11.34 6.19
N ASN A 106 -2.04 -12.48 6.39
CA ASN A 106 -2.33 -13.06 7.70
C ASN A 106 -3.05 -12.09 8.64
N SER A 107 -4.27 -11.70 8.27
CA SER A 107 -5.11 -10.76 9.01
C SER A 107 -4.51 -9.35 9.17
N SER A 108 -3.56 -8.97 8.31
CA SER A 108 -3.00 -7.62 8.25
C SER A 108 -3.95 -6.63 7.58
N THR A 109 -3.75 -5.34 7.86
CA THR A 109 -4.58 -4.26 7.32
C THR A 109 -3.76 -3.17 6.63
N VAL A 110 -4.22 -2.74 5.45
CA VAL A 110 -3.68 -1.57 4.75
C VAL A 110 -4.77 -0.51 4.63
N TYR A 111 -4.47 0.71 5.03
CA TYR A 111 -5.32 1.87 4.84
C TYR A 111 -4.57 2.96 4.08
N ILE A 112 -5.13 3.42 2.96
CA ILE A 112 -4.61 4.51 2.14
C ILE A 112 -5.65 5.63 2.13
N GLY A 113 -5.40 6.66 2.92
CA GLY A 113 -6.24 7.86 2.99
C GLY A 113 -5.77 9.00 2.08
N ASP A 114 -4.46 9.05 1.80
CA ASP A 114 -3.81 10.00 0.89
C ASP A 114 -2.42 9.45 0.51
N GLY A 115 -1.62 10.23 -0.21
CA GLY A 115 -0.24 9.92 -0.58
C GLY A 115 -0.09 9.28 -1.96
N ASN A 116 1.15 9.00 -2.35
CA ASN A 116 1.49 8.45 -3.66
C ASN A 116 2.20 7.10 -3.49
N ILE A 117 1.62 6.04 -4.04
CA ILE A 117 2.24 4.72 -4.13
C ILE A 117 2.60 4.51 -5.60
N LYS A 118 3.90 4.49 -5.89
CA LYS A 118 4.42 4.28 -7.22
C LYS A 118 5.23 3.00 -7.26
N MET A 119 5.05 2.24 -8.33
CA MET A 119 5.82 1.05 -8.58
C MET A 119 6.18 0.90 -10.04
N VAL A 120 7.46 0.59 -10.30
CA VAL A 120 7.96 0.34 -11.65
C VAL A 120 8.93 -0.85 -11.62
N GLY A 121 8.73 -1.84 -12.48
CA GLY A 121 9.60 -3.03 -12.52
C GLY A 121 9.38 -3.88 -13.76
N LYS A 122 10.21 -4.91 -13.93
CA LYS A 122 10.16 -5.79 -15.12
C LYS A 122 9.23 -7.00 -14.99
N GLY A 123 8.76 -7.31 -13.78
CA GLY A 123 7.90 -8.45 -13.49
C GLY A 123 6.44 -8.08 -13.24
N ASP A 124 5.77 -8.99 -12.53
CA ASP A 124 4.38 -8.88 -12.07
C ASP A 124 4.33 -7.85 -10.94
N ASN A 125 4.09 -6.59 -11.29
CA ASN A 125 4.10 -5.50 -10.32
C ASN A 125 2.70 -5.26 -9.76
N VAL A 126 2.61 -5.19 -8.44
CA VAL A 126 1.36 -4.95 -7.72
C VAL A 126 1.48 -3.72 -6.82
N GLY A 127 0.57 -2.76 -6.95
CA GLY A 127 0.56 -1.60 -6.04
C GLY A 127 0.28 -2.00 -4.61
N VAL A 128 -0.88 -2.62 -4.38
CA VAL A 128 -1.26 -3.13 -3.06
C VAL A 128 -1.73 -4.56 -3.20
N GLY A 129 -1.01 -5.49 -2.58
CA GLY A 129 -1.34 -6.91 -2.53
C GLY A 129 -1.91 -7.31 -1.17
N GLY A 130 -2.93 -8.16 -1.18
CA GLY A 130 -3.56 -8.71 0.02
C GLY A 130 -3.77 -10.22 -0.04
N LEU A 131 -3.37 -10.94 1.00
CA LEU A 131 -3.66 -12.37 1.18
C LEU A 131 -4.21 -12.63 2.59
N ASP A 132 -5.47 -13.05 2.71
CA ASP A 132 -6.15 -13.16 4.00
C ASP A 132 -6.11 -11.84 4.79
N SER A 133 -6.44 -10.72 4.13
CA SER A 133 -6.17 -9.37 4.63
C SER A 133 -7.36 -8.42 4.45
N THR A 134 -7.22 -7.19 4.96
CA THR A 134 -8.17 -6.10 4.68
C THR A 134 -7.45 -4.90 4.08
N ILE A 135 -7.93 -4.43 2.93
CA ILE A 135 -7.39 -3.26 2.23
C ILE A 135 -8.48 -2.19 2.13
N SER A 136 -8.13 -0.95 2.45
CA SER A 136 -9.03 0.21 2.41
C SER A 136 -8.38 1.39 1.71
N ILE A 137 -9.00 1.87 0.63
CA ILE A 137 -8.53 3.01 -0.16
C ILE A 137 -9.61 4.09 -0.12
N ALA A 138 -9.31 5.19 0.55
CA ALA A 138 -10.19 6.36 0.66
C ALA A 138 -9.67 7.57 -0.13
N GLY A 139 -8.41 7.55 -0.55
CA GLY A 139 -7.77 8.65 -1.27
C GLY A 139 -6.41 8.25 -1.84
N GLY A 140 -5.59 9.24 -2.16
CA GLY A 140 -4.25 9.04 -2.69
C GLY A 140 -4.22 8.54 -4.15
N LYS A 141 -3.01 8.26 -4.62
CA LYS A 141 -2.73 7.77 -5.98
C LYS A 141 -1.88 6.51 -5.93
N ILE A 142 -2.33 5.45 -6.59
CA ILE A 142 -1.61 4.20 -6.80
C ILE A 142 -1.29 4.11 -8.30
N SER A 143 -0.02 4.15 -8.67
CA SER A 143 0.45 4.22 -10.06
C SER A 143 1.48 3.13 -10.33
N ILE A 144 1.08 2.12 -11.10
CA ILE A 144 1.84 0.89 -11.31
C ILE A 144 2.18 0.75 -12.78
N GLU A 145 3.47 0.58 -13.07
CA GLU A 145 3.99 0.30 -14.40
C GLU A 145 4.70 -1.05 -14.37
N GLY A 146 4.37 -1.97 -15.28
CA GLY A 146 4.88 -3.33 -15.25
C GLY A 146 4.58 -4.15 -16.50
N SER A 147 4.82 -5.46 -16.42
CA SER A 147 4.49 -6.38 -17.52
C SER A 147 4.40 -7.81 -17.00
N PRO A 148 3.31 -8.19 -16.31
CA PRO A 148 2.04 -7.49 -16.11
C PRO A 148 2.05 -6.43 -14.98
N ALA A 149 1.02 -5.56 -14.97
CA ALA A 149 0.81 -4.53 -13.96
C ALA A 149 -0.56 -4.68 -13.27
N TYR A 150 -0.58 -4.64 -11.94
CA TYR A 150 -1.79 -4.73 -11.12
C TYR A 150 -1.84 -3.52 -10.17
N GLY A 151 -2.92 -2.73 -10.22
CA GLY A 151 -3.11 -1.64 -9.26
C GLY A 151 -3.31 -2.19 -7.85
N LEU A 152 -4.26 -3.11 -7.72
CA LEU A 152 -4.54 -3.89 -6.52
C LEU A 152 -4.70 -5.37 -6.88
N TYR A 153 -4.14 -6.25 -6.05
CA TYR A 153 -4.38 -7.69 -6.08
C TYR A 153 -4.88 -8.14 -4.70
N SER A 154 -5.95 -8.92 -4.64
CA SER A 154 -6.38 -9.51 -3.38
C SER A 154 -6.84 -10.96 -3.51
N GLU A 155 -6.44 -11.78 -2.54
CA GLU A 155 -6.84 -13.16 -2.37
C GLU A 155 -7.39 -13.39 -0.96
N ASN A 156 -8.55 -14.06 -0.85
CA ASN A 156 -9.25 -14.33 0.41
C ASN A 156 -9.39 -13.07 1.31
N SER A 157 -9.59 -11.91 0.69
CA SER A 157 -9.46 -10.61 1.36
C SER A 157 -10.73 -9.78 1.23
N SER A 158 -10.85 -8.76 2.08
CA SER A 158 -11.87 -7.72 1.98
C SER A 158 -11.25 -6.41 1.50
N VAL A 159 -11.77 -5.86 0.41
CA VAL A 159 -11.30 -4.62 -0.21
C VAL A 159 -12.41 -3.58 -0.17
N PHE A 160 -12.06 -2.37 0.26
CA PHE A 160 -12.98 -1.24 0.33
C PHE A 160 -12.38 -0.04 -0.42
N VAL A 161 -13.11 0.52 -1.37
CA VAL A 161 -12.65 1.67 -2.17
C VAL A 161 -13.71 2.76 -2.15
N SER A 162 -13.43 3.86 -1.47
CA SER A 162 -14.33 5.02 -1.38
C SER A 162 -13.79 6.27 -2.08
N GLY A 163 -12.53 6.24 -2.53
CA GLY A 163 -11.87 7.35 -3.21
C GLY A 163 -10.50 6.95 -3.77
N GLY A 164 -9.73 7.94 -4.21
CA GLY A 164 -8.38 7.75 -4.77
C GLY A 164 -8.36 7.42 -6.27
N GLU A 165 -7.14 7.35 -6.81
CA GLU A 165 -6.85 6.96 -8.20
C GLU A 165 -6.01 5.68 -8.21
N ILE A 166 -6.47 4.65 -8.91
CA ILE A 166 -5.74 3.40 -9.14
C ILE A 166 -5.43 3.31 -10.64
N SER A 167 -4.15 3.36 -10.99
CA SER A 167 -3.70 3.29 -12.37
C SER A 167 -2.68 2.17 -12.56
N ALA A 168 -2.97 1.28 -13.50
CA ALA A 168 -2.08 0.20 -13.92
C ALA A 168 -1.76 0.33 -15.42
N VAL A 169 -0.47 0.38 -15.75
CA VAL A 169 0.03 0.44 -17.12
C VAL A 169 0.94 -0.75 -17.35
N GLY A 170 0.49 -1.66 -18.20
CA GLY A 170 1.14 -2.93 -18.46
C GLY A 170 1.63 -3.04 -19.89
N LYS A 171 2.74 -3.72 -20.16
CA LYS A 171 3.08 -4.05 -21.57
C LYS A 171 2.25 -5.24 -22.06
N SER A 172 2.33 -6.38 -21.39
CA SER A 172 1.56 -7.59 -21.75
C SER A 172 0.12 -7.57 -21.24
N SER A 173 -0.10 -7.07 -20.03
CA SER A 173 -1.40 -7.05 -19.36
C SER A 173 -1.41 -5.99 -18.26
N ALA A 174 -2.56 -5.35 -18.07
CA ALA A 174 -2.83 -4.44 -16.97
C ALA A 174 -4.18 -4.76 -16.33
N VAL A 175 -4.21 -4.83 -15.00
CA VAL A 175 -5.45 -4.92 -14.22
C VAL A 175 -5.49 -3.80 -13.20
N GLY A 176 -6.59 -3.06 -13.14
CA GLY A 176 -6.79 -2.06 -12.09
C GLY A 176 -6.95 -2.73 -10.73
N ILE A 177 -7.93 -3.63 -10.61
CA ILE A 177 -8.17 -4.45 -9.42
C ILE A 177 -8.37 -5.92 -9.81
N GLN A 178 -7.51 -6.81 -9.34
CA GLN A 178 -7.67 -8.27 -9.43
C GLN A 178 -8.15 -8.83 -8.10
N LEU A 179 -9.24 -9.59 -8.12
CA LEU A 179 -9.83 -10.26 -6.96
C LEU A 179 -9.84 -11.78 -7.18
N LEU A 180 -9.49 -12.52 -6.14
CA LEU A 180 -9.59 -13.97 -6.05
C LEU A 180 -10.23 -14.34 -4.71
N LYS A 181 -11.39 -15.03 -4.70
CA LYS A 181 -12.11 -15.38 -3.45
C LYS A 181 -12.29 -14.20 -2.49
N SER A 182 -12.47 -13.01 -3.05
CA SER A 182 -12.40 -11.75 -2.30
C SER A 182 -13.68 -10.96 -2.43
N LYS A 183 -13.87 -10.02 -1.51
CA LYS A 183 -15.00 -9.09 -1.52
C LYS A 183 -14.51 -7.69 -1.86
N LEU A 184 -15.17 -7.02 -2.79
CA LEU A 184 -14.94 -5.60 -3.08
C LEU A 184 -16.21 -4.79 -2.81
N ASN A 185 -16.08 -3.77 -1.97
CA ASN A 185 -17.09 -2.74 -1.75
C ASN A 185 -16.55 -1.39 -2.26
N MET A 186 -17.16 -0.83 -3.30
CA MET A 186 -16.69 0.39 -3.96
C MET A 186 -17.78 1.46 -4.05
N SER A 187 -17.54 2.62 -3.44
CA SER A 187 -18.43 3.79 -3.51
C SER A 187 -17.84 5.01 -4.22
N GLY A 188 -16.56 4.97 -4.58
CA GLY A 188 -15.91 6.08 -5.25
C GLY A 188 -14.51 5.74 -5.74
N GLY A 189 -13.79 6.75 -6.20
CA GLY A 189 -12.46 6.61 -6.79
C GLY A 189 -12.49 6.36 -8.30
N SER A 190 -11.31 6.34 -8.90
CA SER A 190 -11.11 6.05 -10.32
C SER A 190 -10.16 4.87 -10.51
N ILE A 191 -10.45 4.05 -11.52
CA ILE A 191 -9.63 2.90 -11.89
C ILE A 191 -9.32 3.00 -13.38
N SER A 192 -8.04 2.95 -13.74
CA SER A 192 -7.59 2.88 -15.13
C SER A 192 -6.59 1.74 -15.31
N ALA A 193 -6.79 0.94 -16.34
CA ALA A 193 -5.90 -0.16 -16.70
C ALA A 193 -5.64 -0.12 -18.21
N THR A 194 -4.38 0.06 -18.59
CA THR A 194 -3.98 0.20 -20.01
C THR A 194 -2.84 -0.75 -20.31
N ALA A 195 -2.99 -1.56 -21.35
CA ALA A 195 -1.90 -2.40 -21.85
C ALA A 195 -1.94 -2.57 -23.37
N ASP A 196 -0.81 -2.92 -23.98
CA ASP A 196 -0.76 -3.28 -25.41
C ASP A 196 -1.51 -4.60 -25.66
N GLY A 197 -1.50 -5.49 -24.67
CA GLY A 197 -2.32 -6.70 -24.64
C GLY A 197 -3.68 -6.46 -24.00
N ASN A 198 -3.94 -7.13 -22.86
CA ASN A 198 -5.23 -7.05 -22.19
C ASN A 198 -5.23 -6.00 -21.07
N GLY A 199 -6.17 -5.06 -21.13
CA GLY A 199 -6.45 -4.10 -20.06
C GLY A 199 -7.79 -4.38 -19.40
N TRP A 200 -7.80 -4.68 -18.11
CA TRP A 200 -9.03 -4.92 -17.33
C TRP A 200 -9.15 -3.92 -16.19
N GLY A 201 -10.25 -3.17 -16.12
CA GLY A 201 -10.50 -2.29 -14.96
C GLY A 201 -10.59 -3.10 -13.66
N ILE A 202 -11.51 -4.06 -13.61
CA ILE A 202 -11.68 -5.00 -12.49
C ILE A 202 -11.78 -6.41 -13.08
N LYS A 203 -11.03 -7.36 -12.51
CA LYS A 203 -11.04 -8.77 -12.87
C LYS A 203 -11.27 -9.61 -11.61
N THR A 204 -12.21 -10.54 -11.68
CA THR A 204 -12.66 -11.35 -10.54
C THR A 204 -12.61 -12.83 -10.88
N GLU A 205 -12.10 -13.65 -9.97
CA GLU A 205 -11.96 -15.10 -10.11
C GLU A 205 -12.38 -15.80 -8.81
N ASP A 206 -12.84 -17.04 -8.90
CA ASP A 206 -13.23 -17.91 -7.78
C ASP A 206 -14.14 -17.24 -6.74
N ASP A 207 -15.47 -17.26 -6.96
CA ASP A 207 -16.48 -16.87 -5.95
C ASP A 207 -16.25 -15.49 -5.29
N CYS A 208 -15.88 -14.48 -6.08
CA CYS A 208 -15.81 -13.11 -5.61
C CYS A 208 -17.19 -12.48 -5.38
N GLU A 209 -17.28 -11.57 -4.42
CA GLU A 209 -18.43 -10.68 -4.23
C GLU A 209 -18.05 -9.24 -4.60
N LEU A 210 -18.85 -8.60 -5.44
CA LEU A 210 -18.61 -7.24 -5.91
C LEU A 210 -19.84 -6.36 -5.65
N TYR A 211 -19.66 -5.30 -4.86
CA TYR A 211 -20.66 -4.28 -4.60
C TYR A 211 -20.12 -2.93 -5.05
N ILE A 212 -20.67 -2.38 -6.14
CA ILE A 212 -20.34 -1.04 -6.63
C ILE A 212 -21.61 -0.20 -6.59
N ASP A 213 -21.67 0.73 -5.64
CA ASP A 213 -22.78 1.66 -5.49
C ASP A 213 -22.27 2.97 -4.88
N SER A 214 -22.81 4.08 -5.37
CA SER A 214 -22.67 5.44 -4.82
C SER A 214 -22.94 5.55 -3.31
N ILE A 215 -23.64 4.58 -2.71
CA ILE A 215 -23.97 4.52 -1.26
C ILE A 215 -23.29 3.33 -0.56
N SER A 216 -22.28 2.67 -1.17
CA SER A 216 -21.64 1.48 -0.58
C SER A 216 -21.24 1.71 0.88
N PRO A 217 -21.45 0.72 1.77
CA PRO A 217 -21.31 0.88 3.20
C PRO A 217 -19.94 1.48 3.53
N LYS A 218 -19.96 2.69 4.08
CA LYS A 218 -18.77 3.34 4.62
C LYS A 218 -18.22 2.44 5.71
N ILE A 219 -16.96 2.04 5.58
CA ILE A 219 -16.21 1.37 6.64
C ILE A 219 -16.41 2.18 7.94
N PRO A 220 -16.64 1.54 9.11
CA PRO A 220 -16.56 2.24 10.37
C PRO A 220 -15.17 2.88 10.48
N VAL A 221 -15.12 4.20 10.31
CA VAL A 221 -13.95 4.98 10.66
C VAL A 221 -13.63 4.68 12.12
N SER A 222 -12.45 4.11 12.37
CA SER A 222 -11.84 4.19 13.70
C SER A 222 -11.88 5.66 14.14
N PRO A 223 -12.36 5.99 15.35
CA PRO A 223 -12.67 7.37 15.75
C PRO A 223 -11.46 8.32 15.86
N GLU A 224 -10.27 7.97 15.36
CA GLU A 224 -9.04 8.77 15.52
C GLU A 224 -8.87 9.91 14.50
N LYS A 225 -9.95 10.41 13.88
CA LYS A 225 -9.93 11.67 13.08
C LYS A 225 -10.65 12.85 13.72
N GLN A 226 -10.78 12.85 15.04
CA GLN A 226 -10.89 14.05 15.87
C GLN A 226 -9.85 13.83 16.97
N VAL A 227 -8.65 14.40 16.92
CA VAL A 227 -8.33 15.76 17.33
C VAL A 227 -6.93 16.07 16.82
N ALA A 228 -6.78 17.10 15.99
CA ALA A 228 -5.60 17.97 15.95
C ALA A 228 -5.82 19.10 14.94
N LEU A 229 -6.50 20.17 15.37
CA LEU A 229 -6.37 21.53 14.82
C LEU A 229 -6.63 22.52 15.98
N PRO A 230 -6.06 23.73 15.92
CA PRO A 230 -4.93 24.13 16.77
C PRO A 230 -5.30 25.16 17.85
N TRP A 231 -4.50 25.21 18.92
CA TRP A 231 -3.98 26.41 19.59
C TRP A 231 -2.57 26.12 20.07
#